data_AF-A0A8T8D0T9-F1
#
_entry.id   AF-A0A8T8D0T9-F1
#
_cell.length_a   1.000
_cell.length_b   1.000
_cell.length_c   1.000
_cell.angle_alpha   90.00
_cell.angle_beta   90.00
_cell.angle_gamma   90.00
#
_symmetry.space_group_name_H-M   'P 1'
#
loop_
_entity.id
_entity.type
_entity.pdbx_description
1 polymer ?
#
loop_
_entity_poly.entity_id
_entity_poly.type
_entity_poly.pdbx_seq_one_letter_code
_entity_poly.pdbx_strand_id
1 'polypeptide(L)'
;MTDEERLLWRHLWRIPVEGTHFRKQASVGIYFPDFMSRRLKLIIEVDGAHHSFDDQQRHDEVRTNRFETQGYRVIRFWNREVKKRTGFRA
;
A
#
# COMPACT_ATOMS: atom_id res chain seq x y z
N MET A 1 1.15 -2.99 11.79
CA MET A 1 0.00 -2.44 11.04
C MET A 1 -0.68 -1.38 11.86
N THR A 2 -0.83 -0.20 11.27
CA THR A 2 -1.68 0.89 11.77
C THR A 2 -3.17 0.50 11.74
N ASP A 3 -4.02 1.28 12.40
CA ASP A 3 -5.47 1.04 12.38
C ASP A 3 -6.05 1.23 10.96
N GLU A 4 -5.47 2.17 10.21
CA GLU A 4 -5.79 2.44 8.83
C GLU A 4 -5.44 1.26 7.91
N GLU A 5 -4.26 0.66 8.07
CA GLU A 5 -3.92 -0.57 7.34
C GLU A 5 -4.87 -1.72 7.71
N ARG A 6 -5.23 -1.90 9.00
CA ARG A 6 -6.16 -2.96 9.42
C ARG A 6 -7.53 -2.78 8.78
N LEU A 7 -8.02 -1.55 8.75
CA LEU A 7 -9.28 -1.15 8.14
C LEU A 7 -9.26 -1.42 6.63
N LEU A 8 -8.23 -0.98 5.92
CA LEU A 8 -8.08 -1.24 4.49
C LEU A 8 -7.97 -2.74 4.20
N TRP A 9 -7.23 -3.49 5.02
CA TRP A 9 -7.10 -4.94 4.88
C TRP A 9 -8.44 -5.66 4.90
N ARG A 10 -9.38 -5.25 5.78
CA ARG A 10 -10.73 -5.84 5.86
C ARG A 10 -11.46 -5.80 4.52
N HIS A 11 -11.22 -4.76 3.72
CA HIS A 11 -11.80 -4.62 2.39
C HIS A 11 -11.01 -5.41 1.33
N LEU A 12 -9.68 -5.40 1.40
CA LEU A 12 -8.83 -6.07 0.40
C LEU A 12 -8.87 -7.61 0.47
N TRP A 13 -8.95 -8.19 1.68
CA TRP A 13 -8.85 -9.65 1.82
C TRP A 13 -10.11 -10.41 1.40
N ARG A 14 -11.27 -9.72 1.35
CA ARG A 14 -12.57 -10.33 1.01
C ARG A 14 -13.11 -9.90 -0.35
N ILE A 15 -12.29 -9.34 -1.23
CA ILE A 15 -12.76 -9.01 -2.59
C ILE A 15 -13.19 -10.32 -3.26
N PRO A 16 -14.49 -10.52 -3.56
CA PRO A 16 -15.00 -11.76 -4.10
C PRO A 16 -14.83 -11.80 -5.62
N VAL A 17 -13.67 -11.36 -6.10
CA VAL A 17 -13.32 -11.31 -7.52
C VAL A 17 -12.09 -12.19 -7.70
N GLU A 18 -12.19 -13.15 -8.60
CA GLU A 18 -11.08 -14.06 -8.83
C GLU A 18 -9.83 -13.29 -9.31
N GLY A 19 -8.68 -13.63 -8.74
CA GLY A 19 -7.42 -13.01 -9.12
C GLY A 19 -7.08 -11.68 -8.44
N THR A 20 -7.92 -11.19 -7.52
CA THR A 20 -7.63 -9.98 -6.73
C THR A 20 -6.98 -10.28 -5.38
N HIS A 21 -6.28 -11.40 -5.23
CA HIS A 21 -5.66 -11.76 -3.95
C HIS A 21 -4.56 -10.77 -3.55
N PHE A 22 -4.80 -10.06 -2.45
CA PHE A 22 -3.81 -9.21 -1.82
C PHE A 22 -3.05 -9.95 -0.72
N ARG A 23 -1.78 -9.62 -0.55
CA ARG A 23 -0.91 -10.03 0.54
C ARG A 23 -0.48 -8.79 1.30
N LYS A 24 -0.34 -8.91 2.62
CA LYS A 24 0.20 -7.84 3.47
C LYS A 24 1.70 -7.97 3.61
N GLN A 25 2.43 -6.85 3.58
CA GLN A 25 3.85 -6.78 3.93
C GLN A 25 4.71 -7.86 3.27
N ALA A 26 4.35 -8.23 2.04
CA ALA A 26 5.03 -9.30 1.31
C ALA A 26 6.25 -8.72 0.60
N SER A 27 7.37 -9.44 0.63
CA SER A 27 8.62 -8.93 0.08
C SER A 27 8.58 -8.76 -1.44
N VAL A 28 9.17 -7.65 -1.89
CA VAL A 28 9.47 -7.33 -3.28
C VAL A 28 10.93 -6.87 -3.31
N GLY A 29 11.84 -7.82 -3.51
CA GLY A 29 13.26 -7.61 -3.26
C GLY A 29 13.50 -7.33 -1.77
N ILE A 30 14.18 -6.21 -1.48
CA ILE A 30 14.49 -5.76 -0.11
C ILE A 30 13.37 -4.93 0.54
N TYR A 31 12.31 -4.62 -0.21
CA TYR A 31 11.23 -3.75 0.25
C TYR A 31 9.98 -4.55 0.63
N PHE A 32 9.19 -3.97 1.53
CA PHE A 32 7.98 -4.58 2.09
C PHE A 32 6.83 -3.58 1.99
N PRO A 33 6.10 -3.55 0.86
CA PRO A 33 4.91 -2.71 0.73
C PRO A 33 3.79 -3.16 1.66
N ASP A 34 2.93 -2.24 2.10
CA ASP A 34 1.82 -2.56 3.02
C ASP A 34 0.90 -3.65 2.45
N PHE A 35 0.51 -3.51 1.18
CA PHE A 35 -0.29 -4.49 0.46
C PHE A 35 0.21 -4.69 -0.99
N MET A 36 0.13 -5.93 -1.48
CA MET A 36 0.41 -6.22 -2.89
C MET A 36 -0.46 -7.32 -3.46
N SER A 37 -0.76 -7.23 -4.76
CA SER A 37 -1.27 -8.33 -5.57
C SER A 37 -0.30 -8.61 -6.71
N ARG A 38 0.28 -9.83 -6.73
CA ARG A 38 1.17 -10.27 -7.81
C ARG A 38 0.43 -10.42 -9.14
N ARG A 39 -0.81 -10.91 -9.10
CA ARG A 39 -1.63 -11.14 -10.29
C ARG A 39 -2.10 -9.83 -10.93
N LEU A 40 -2.48 -8.84 -10.11
CA LEU A 40 -2.86 -7.52 -10.60
C LEU A 40 -1.66 -6.60 -10.88
N LYS A 41 -0.45 -7.02 -10.50
CA LYS A 41 0.75 -6.17 -10.52
C LYS A 41 0.48 -4.82 -9.85
N LEU A 42 -0.12 -4.86 -8.67
CA LEU A 42 -0.53 -3.68 -7.92
C LEU A 42 0.04 -3.71 -6.50
N ILE A 43 0.60 -2.58 -6.08
CA ILE A 43 1.02 -2.28 -4.72
C ILE A 43 0.16 -1.15 -4.18
N ILE A 44 -0.27 -1.27 -2.92
CA ILE A 44 -0.99 -0.24 -2.19
C ILE A 44 -0.20 0.08 -0.92
N GLU A 45 0.14 1.35 -0.74
CA GLU A 45 0.84 1.88 0.44
C GLU A 45 -0.10 2.84 1.20
N VAL A 46 -0.03 2.81 2.54
CA VAL A 46 -0.83 3.64 3.43
C VAL A 46 0.10 4.62 4.14
N ASP A 47 -0.03 5.91 3.81
CA ASP A 47 0.86 6.96 4.31
C ASP A 47 0.28 7.66 5.53
N GLY A 48 1.01 7.54 6.64
CA GLY A 48 0.71 8.14 7.93
C GLY A 48 1.31 9.52 8.13
N ALA A 49 1.34 10.38 7.11
CA ALA A 49 1.78 11.77 7.24
C ALA A 49 3.17 11.92 7.88
N HIS A 50 4.22 11.62 7.12
CA HIS A 50 5.54 12.14 7.43
C HIS A 50 5.83 13.37 6.57
N HIS A 51 5.88 14.53 7.25
CA HIS A 51 6.45 15.74 6.69
C HIS A 51 7.87 15.46 6.21
N SER A 52 8.13 15.89 4.98
CA SER A 52 9.31 15.66 4.18
C SER A 52 10.60 16.04 4.92
N PHE A 53 11.41 15.04 5.26
CA PHE A 53 12.86 15.19 5.21
C PHE A 53 13.31 14.72 3.82
N ASP A 54 14.13 15.51 3.12
CA ASP A 54 14.55 15.24 1.74
C ASP A 54 15.09 13.81 1.53
N ASP A 55 15.78 13.25 2.53
CA ASP A 55 16.30 11.89 2.47
C ASP A 55 15.21 10.81 2.48
N GLN A 56 14.10 11.05 3.19
CA GLN A 56 12.97 10.13 3.21
C GLN A 56 12.23 10.15 1.86
N GLN A 57 12.15 11.32 1.22
CA GLN A 57 11.58 11.46 -0.12
C GLN A 57 12.41 10.71 -1.17
N ARG A 58 13.75 10.89 -1.18
CA ARG A 58 14.63 10.16 -2.09
C ARG A 58 14.54 8.65 -1.89
N HIS A 59 14.51 8.19 -0.64
CA HIS A 59 14.38 6.75 -0.36
C HIS A 59 13.04 6.19 -0.86
N ASP A 60 11.96 6.96 -0.72
CA ASP A 60 10.63 6.61 -1.23
C ASP A 60 10.58 6.57 -2.77
N GLU A 61 11.25 7.49 -3.44
CA GLU A 61 11.38 7.49 -4.91
C GLU A 61 12.14 6.28 -5.42
N VAL A 62 13.29 5.95 -4.81
CA VAL A 62 14.08 4.76 -5.18
C VAL A 62 13.24 3.49 -4.98
N ARG A 63 12.54 3.38 -3.85
CA ARG A 63 11.63 2.26 -3.58
C ARG A 63 10.53 2.15 -4.64
N THR A 64 9.87 3.27 -4.95
CA THR A 64 8.79 3.32 -5.94
C THR A 64 9.29 2.89 -7.32
N ASN A 65 10.44 3.42 -7.75
CA ASN A 65 11.08 3.03 -9.00
C ASN A 65 11.43 1.53 -9.04
N ARG A 66 11.87 0.94 -7.92
CA ARG A 66 12.11 -0.51 -7.84
C ARG A 66 10.85 -1.36 -7.96
N PHE A 67 9.71 -0.87 -7.49
CA PHE A 67 8.43 -1.54 -7.73
C PHE A 67 8.00 -1.44 -9.19
N GLU A 68 8.11 -0.25 -9.78
CA GLU A 68 7.69 0.00 -11.15
C GLU A 68 8.53 -0.75 -12.18
N THR A 69 9.85 -0.82 -11.98
CA THR A 69 10.75 -1.62 -12.84
C THR A 69 10.47 -3.12 -12.79
N GLN A 70 9.84 -3.62 -11.71
CA GLN A 70 9.35 -5.00 -11.60
C GLN A 70 7.93 -5.18 -12.17
N GLY A 71 7.39 -4.14 -12.80
CA GLY A 71 6.11 -4.10 -13.46
C GLY A 71 4.92 -3.83 -12.54
N TYR A 72 5.15 -3.40 -11.30
CA TYR A 72 4.05 -3.03 -10.39
C TYR A 72 3.60 -1.59 -10.61
N ARG A 73 2.30 -1.38 -10.62
CA ARG A 73 1.72 -0.06 -10.35
C ARG A 73 1.67 0.18 -8.85
N VAL A 74 2.03 1.38 -8.41
CA VAL A 74 1.96 1.79 -7.00
C VAL A 74 0.83 2.80 -6.81
N ILE A 75 -0.03 2.59 -5.82
CA ILE A 75 -1.05 3.55 -5.39
C ILE A 75 -0.87 3.83 -3.91
N ARG A 76 -0.90 5.10 -3.52
CA ARG A 76 -0.74 5.53 -2.13
C ARG A 76 -2.03 6.17 -1.63
N PHE A 77 -2.44 5.84 -0.41
CA PHE A 77 -3.55 6.48 0.27
C PHE A 77 -3.06 7.15 1.54
N TRP A 78 -3.50 8.37 1.81
CA TRP A 78 -3.28 8.98 3.12
C TRP A 78 -4.15 8.31 4.18
N ASN A 79 -3.69 8.20 5.43
CA ASN A 79 -4.49 7.68 6.56
C ASN A 79 -5.89 8.33 6.63
N ARG A 80 -5.96 9.65 6.44
CA ARG A 80 -7.23 10.40 6.41
C ARG A 80 -8.17 9.94 5.28
N GLU A 81 -7.62 9.56 4.13
CA GLU A 81 -8.41 9.07 3.01
C GLU A 81 -8.93 7.66 3.26
N VAL A 82 -8.10 6.80 3.85
CA VAL A 82 -8.52 5.45 4.25
C VAL A 82 -9.72 5.54 5.20
N LYS A 83 -9.63 6.36 6.25
CA LYS A 83 -10.74 6.58 7.20
C LYS A 83 -12.00 7.10 6.52
N LYS A 84 -11.87 8.15 5.69
CA LYS A 84 -13.02 8.78 5.01
C LYS A 84 -13.72 7.83 4.03
N ARG A 85 -12.97 7.05 3.26
CA ARG A 85 -13.52 6.24 2.15
C ARG A 85 -14.02 4.86 2.58
N THR A 86 -13.56 4.34 3.71
CA THR A 86 -14.02 3.04 4.25
C THR A 86 -15.15 3.17 5.26
N GLY A 87 -15.62 4.40 5.53
CA GLY A 87 -16.75 4.66 6.42
C GLY A 87 -16.46 4.40 7.90
N PHE A 88 -15.17 4.32 8.29
CA PHE A 88 -14.79 4.15 9.69
C PHE A 88 -15.11 5.41 10.47
N ARG A 89 -16.13 5.31 11.33
CA ARG A 89 -16.37 6.24 12.42
C ARG A 89 -15.65 5.67 13.64
N ALA A 90 -14.69 6.43 14.17
CA ALA A 90 -14.02 6.12 15.42
C ALA A 90 -15.04 6.06 16.58
#